data_AF-A0A5F1ZBR4-F1
#
_entry.id   AF-A0A5F1ZBR4-F1
#
_cell.length_a   1.000
_cell.length_b   1.000
_cell.length_c   1.000
_cell.angle_alpha   90.00
_cell.angle_beta   90.00
_cell.angle_gamma   90.00
#
_symmetry.space_group_name_H-M   'P 1'
#
loop_
_entity.id
_entity.type
_entity.pdbx_description
1 polymer ?
#
loop_
_entity_poly.entity_id
_entity_poly.type
_entity_poly.pdbx_seq_one_letter_code
_entity_poly.pdbx_strand_id
1 'polypeptide(L)'
;MVQNSEPGKKNYLKPKENTPKHGELFFDFEGEVREPQITEARFPFKSKSISVVSSSYLTDDQTYFFGKRSAYFSGRRNQIHLSVSGNSLFGTHPDPFTISIPVRLGEQGAGSVILDRTVFVKGKKYGIVLELNESKPTLYVNNLLQKTEGRTTSFVLESPVKIKRKTWEVISLYFDTLNHKYIMYQNGIETAEYENQKEDTIGFGFPENDSTPLILGKSFYGNLDGFHIHKGEPEVEYTKFEPVRYDDETKIGYMEGSTALSPVLETNFSNSSLTRIHWNIEQPKDTMLELYFRGKNEKFVDSNQNLPWTRIKSLDKELPKNKFKYYQWKLWFRPDPLGKSVPNIQSLSFEYTEQTPPDVPTRFRLETSPTQEGPICFLWNSNHEKEVQNGGGYIIHYGLTPSRMLGSVFIKKDKAGSFGKIDGTEENSSFRNKRFCINEETLVNNIYIPEGELGTEEFRPIADQVDISRKEKRGLLFQPGLTYYFRISAYNRYLNEWDSKDQKSQLSPPISFSFPKEVSNLK
;
A
#
# COMPACT_ATOMS: atom_id res chain seq x y z
N MET A 1 -10.15 -42.92 52.13
CA MET A 1 -9.64 -43.31 50.80
C MET A 1 -9.31 -42.03 50.05
N VAL A 2 -8.04 -41.81 49.75
CA VAL A 2 -7.59 -40.69 48.92
C VAL A 2 -7.89 -41.06 47.48
N GLN A 3 -8.94 -40.47 46.90
CA GLN A 3 -9.18 -40.54 45.47
C GLN A 3 -8.42 -39.39 44.82
N ASN A 4 -7.28 -39.74 44.22
CA ASN A 4 -6.63 -38.89 43.23
C ASN A 4 -7.61 -38.76 42.05
N SER A 5 -8.25 -37.59 41.92
CA SER A 5 -8.88 -37.19 40.68
C SER A 5 -7.78 -36.86 39.68
N GLU A 6 -7.67 -37.67 38.63
CA GLU A 6 -6.87 -37.31 37.46
C GLU A 6 -7.27 -35.90 36.98
N PRO A 7 -6.31 -35.06 36.57
CA PRO A 7 -6.65 -33.80 35.92
C PRO A 7 -7.46 -34.12 34.68
N GLY A 8 -8.74 -33.72 34.70
CA GLY A 8 -9.65 -33.88 33.57
C GLY A 8 -8.96 -33.45 32.30
N LYS A 9 -9.12 -34.25 31.24
CA LYS A 9 -8.68 -33.92 29.88
C LYS A 9 -8.94 -32.45 29.63
N LYS A 10 -7.87 -31.67 29.45
CA LYS A 10 -7.96 -30.30 28.92
C LYS A 10 -8.62 -30.44 27.56
N ASN A 11 -9.92 -30.22 27.51
CA ASN A 11 -10.64 -30.02 26.26
C ASN A 11 -10.08 -28.72 25.69
N TYR A 12 -9.05 -28.83 24.85
CA TYR A 12 -8.60 -27.71 24.05
C TYR A 12 -9.74 -27.39 23.08
N LEU A 13 -10.40 -26.26 23.33
CA LEU A 13 -11.44 -25.71 22.46
C LEU A 13 -10.84 -25.47 21.07
N LYS A 14 -11.58 -25.86 20.03
CA LYS A 14 -11.11 -25.72 18.64
C LYS A 14 -11.26 -24.26 18.19
N PRO A 15 -10.19 -23.59 17.72
CA PRO A 15 -10.25 -22.23 17.24
C PRO A 15 -10.90 -22.18 15.85
N LYS A 16 -12.20 -21.90 15.84
CA LYS A 16 -12.86 -21.28 14.71
C LYS A 16 -13.71 -20.17 15.30
N GLU A 17 -13.56 -18.96 14.77
CA GLU A 17 -14.51 -17.83 14.91
C GLU A 17 -14.20 -16.76 15.97
N ASN A 18 -13.05 -16.08 15.86
CA ASN A 18 -12.86 -14.77 16.52
C ASN A 18 -12.18 -13.70 15.65
N THR A 19 -12.25 -13.87 14.32
CA THR A 19 -12.14 -12.75 13.37
C THR A 19 -13.53 -12.10 13.33
N PRO A 20 -13.68 -10.79 13.57
CA PRO A 20 -14.99 -10.15 13.57
C PRO A 20 -15.75 -10.48 12.28
N LYS A 21 -16.82 -11.27 12.40
CA LYS A 21 -17.62 -11.66 11.24
C LYS A 21 -18.56 -10.54 10.86
N HIS A 22 -19.03 -10.56 9.62
CA HIS A 22 -19.98 -9.57 9.16
C HIS A 22 -21.26 -9.60 10.02
N GLY A 23 -21.53 -8.50 10.73
CA GLY A 23 -22.73 -8.32 11.57
C GLY A 23 -22.47 -8.42 13.08
N GLU A 24 -21.23 -8.73 13.49
CA GLU A 24 -20.78 -8.65 14.88
C GLU A 24 -20.32 -7.22 15.23
N LEU A 25 -20.31 -6.90 16.53
CA LEU A 25 -19.83 -5.61 17.01
C LEU A 25 -18.35 -5.71 17.34
N PHE A 26 -17.50 -4.92 16.68
CA PHE A 26 -16.08 -4.84 16.97
C PHE A 26 -15.58 -3.39 16.95
N PHE A 27 -14.86 -2.97 17.98
CA PHE A 27 -14.20 -1.66 18.06
C PHE A 27 -12.69 -1.83 18.12
N ASP A 28 -12.00 -1.50 17.02
CA ASP A 28 -10.55 -1.27 16.99
C ASP A 28 -10.18 0.20 17.26
N PHE A 29 -11.19 1.07 17.43
CA PHE A 29 -11.05 2.49 17.73
C PHE A 29 -10.25 3.30 16.70
N GLU A 30 -10.08 2.78 15.47
CA GLU A 30 -9.39 3.49 14.39
C GLU A 30 -10.21 4.64 13.78
N GLY A 31 -11.52 4.59 13.94
CA GLY A 31 -12.46 5.59 13.46
C GLY A 31 -12.39 6.90 14.22
N GLU A 32 -13.29 7.81 13.84
CA GLU A 32 -13.52 9.00 14.67
C GLU A 32 -14.16 8.60 16.01
N VAL A 33 -13.99 9.43 17.04
CA VAL A 33 -14.55 9.15 18.39
C VAL A 33 -16.05 8.87 18.38
N ARG A 34 -16.78 9.49 17.43
CA ARG A 34 -18.24 9.28 17.25
C ARG A 34 -18.60 7.95 16.58
N GLU A 35 -17.65 7.34 15.88
CA GLU A 35 -17.81 6.09 15.12
C GLU A 35 -16.67 5.10 15.42
N PRO A 36 -16.49 4.67 16.68
CA PRO A 36 -15.39 3.78 17.11
C PRO A 36 -15.38 2.40 16.42
N GLN A 37 -16.46 2.03 15.74
CA GLN A 37 -16.62 0.79 14.95
C GLN A 37 -16.05 0.84 13.52
N ILE A 38 -15.55 2.00 13.08
CA ILE A 38 -14.97 2.15 11.75
C ILE A 38 -13.47 1.87 11.82
N THR A 39 -13.00 0.94 10.98
CA THR A 39 -11.57 0.59 10.90
C THR A 39 -10.77 1.65 10.12
N GLU A 40 -9.43 1.58 10.17
CA GLU A 40 -8.54 2.50 9.40
C GLU A 40 -8.86 2.48 7.89
N ALA A 41 -9.16 1.30 7.34
CA ALA A 41 -9.54 1.12 5.95
C ALA A 41 -10.96 1.61 5.62
N ARG A 42 -11.64 2.28 6.56
CA ARG A 42 -13.04 2.73 6.51
C ARG A 42 -14.07 1.63 6.29
N PHE A 43 -13.71 0.37 6.54
CA PHE A 43 -14.68 -0.72 6.59
C PHE A 43 -15.33 -0.74 7.98
N PRO A 44 -16.67 -0.63 8.08
CA PRO A 44 -17.33 -0.71 9.37
C PRO A 44 -17.59 -2.17 9.77
N PHE A 45 -17.20 -2.57 10.98
CA PHE A 45 -17.78 -3.74 11.64
C PHE A 45 -19.12 -3.34 12.27
N LYS A 46 -20.09 -3.01 11.41
CA LYS A 46 -21.44 -2.63 11.84
C LYS A 46 -22.21 -3.86 12.29
N SER A 47 -22.49 -3.93 13.59
CA SER A 47 -23.54 -4.80 14.08
C SER A 47 -24.90 -4.35 13.54
N LYS A 48 -25.75 -5.30 13.16
CA LYS A 48 -27.13 -4.99 12.73
C LYS A 48 -28.03 -4.53 13.88
N SER A 49 -27.66 -4.84 15.12
CA SER A 49 -28.52 -4.73 16.29
C SER A 49 -27.87 -4.01 17.48
N ILE A 50 -26.59 -3.63 17.37
CA ILE A 50 -25.91 -2.79 18.37
C ILE A 50 -25.39 -1.53 17.69
N SER A 51 -25.69 -0.36 18.24
CA SER A 51 -25.25 0.92 17.70
C SER A 51 -24.68 1.84 18.77
N VAL A 52 -23.72 2.68 18.38
CA VAL A 52 -23.15 3.70 19.26
C VAL A 52 -24.13 4.86 19.39
N VAL A 53 -24.58 5.13 20.62
CA VAL A 53 -25.47 6.25 20.96
C VAL A 53 -24.65 7.50 21.25
N SER A 54 -23.60 7.34 22.06
CA SER A 54 -22.65 8.41 22.35
C SER A 54 -21.31 7.81 22.72
N SER A 55 -20.25 8.57 22.52
CA SER A 55 -18.90 8.13 22.78
C SER A 55 -18.04 9.32 23.20
N SER A 56 -17.28 9.13 24.28
CA SER A 56 -16.36 10.11 24.85
C SER A 56 -15.14 9.38 25.36
N TYR A 57 -14.01 9.53 24.67
CA TYR A 57 -12.69 9.05 25.07
C TYR A 57 -11.62 9.91 24.39
N LEU A 58 -10.38 9.80 24.84
CA LEU A 58 -9.23 10.40 24.17
C LEU A 58 -8.57 9.34 23.30
N THR A 59 -8.17 9.69 22.08
CA THR A 59 -7.41 8.77 21.21
C THR A 59 -5.96 8.70 21.69
N ASP A 60 -5.41 7.49 21.80
CA ASP A 60 -4.00 7.25 22.16
C ASP A 60 -3.32 6.46 21.03
N ASP A 61 -2.36 7.10 20.35
CA ASP A 61 -1.59 6.56 19.23
C ASP A 61 -0.26 5.92 19.66
N GLN A 62 0.08 5.99 20.95
CA GLN A 62 1.31 5.40 21.50
C GLN A 62 1.05 4.03 22.10
N THR A 63 -0.16 3.82 22.62
CA THR A 63 -0.53 2.59 23.31
C THR A 63 -1.77 1.99 22.68
N TYR A 64 -1.61 0.91 21.94
CA TYR A 64 -2.70 0.23 21.24
C TYR A 64 -2.49 -1.29 21.22
N PHE A 65 -3.58 -2.04 21.11
CA PHE A 65 -3.60 -3.50 21.01
C PHE A 65 -3.79 -3.91 19.54
N PHE A 66 -4.75 -3.31 18.85
CA PHE A 66 -5.00 -3.43 17.41
C PHE A 66 -4.65 -2.11 16.68
N GLY A 67 -4.48 -2.18 15.36
CA GLY A 67 -4.31 -0.99 14.53
C GLY A 67 -3.12 -0.10 14.91
N LYS A 68 -3.40 1.18 15.09
CA LYS A 68 -2.50 2.31 15.32
C LYS A 68 -2.96 3.19 16.49
N ARG A 69 -4.19 3.05 16.99
CA ARG A 69 -4.70 3.84 18.13
C ARG A 69 -5.64 3.04 19.01
N SER A 70 -5.82 3.49 20.26
CA SER A 70 -6.82 2.94 21.19
C SER A 70 -7.67 4.03 21.84
N ALA A 71 -8.70 3.62 22.58
CA ALA A 71 -9.51 4.51 23.40
C ALA A 71 -8.95 4.64 24.81
N TYR A 72 -8.44 5.83 25.15
CA TYR A 72 -8.00 6.19 26.49
C TYR A 72 -9.12 6.84 27.31
N PHE A 73 -9.34 6.30 28.51
CA PHE A 73 -10.31 6.76 29.48
C PHE A 73 -9.59 7.39 30.67
N SER A 74 -9.94 8.63 31.02
CA SER A 74 -9.35 9.38 32.13
C SER A 74 -10.30 9.46 33.33
N GLY A 75 -11.15 8.45 33.54
CA GLY A 75 -12.10 8.37 34.65
C GLY A 75 -13.54 8.74 34.26
N ARG A 76 -14.22 9.49 35.14
CA ARG A 76 -15.70 9.61 35.15
C ARG A 76 -16.31 10.28 33.91
N ARG A 77 -15.55 11.06 33.16
CA ARG A 77 -16.06 11.85 32.01
C ARG A 77 -16.03 11.07 30.69
N ASN A 78 -15.24 10.01 30.62
CA ASN A 78 -15.11 9.18 29.43
C ASN A 78 -15.97 7.94 29.58
N GLN A 79 -16.77 7.65 28.56
CA GLN A 79 -17.62 6.47 28.48
C GLN A 79 -18.20 6.36 27.07
N ILE A 80 -18.53 5.13 26.67
CA ILE A 80 -19.22 4.85 25.41
C ILE A 80 -20.55 4.21 25.74
N HIS A 81 -21.63 4.74 25.16
CA HIS A 81 -22.98 4.24 25.33
C HIS A 81 -23.40 3.51 24.07
N LEU A 82 -23.78 2.25 24.23
CA LEU A 82 -24.23 1.38 23.16
C LEU A 82 -25.71 1.07 23.34
N SER A 83 -26.51 1.34 22.30
CA SER A 83 -27.87 0.85 22.22
C SER A 83 -27.81 -0.62 21.84
N VAL A 84 -28.36 -1.48 22.69
CA VAL A 84 -28.52 -2.91 22.44
C VAL A 84 -30.00 -3.32 22.49
N SER A 85 -30.90 -2.33 22.43
CA SER A 85 -32.35 -2.57 22.45
C SER A 85 -32.76 -3.43 21.25
N GLY A 86 -33.48 -4.51 21.52
CA GLY A 86 -33.90 -5.47 20.48
C GLY A 86 -32.80 -6.44 20.01
N ASN A 87 -31.60 -6.40 20.61
CA ASN A 87 -30.58 -7.40 20.37
C ASN A 87 -30.91 -8.71 21.13
N SER A 88 -30.85 -9.85 20.44
CA SER A 88 -31.17 -11.16 21.02
C SER A 88 -30.24 -11.57 22.16
N LEU A 89 -28.98 -11.12 22.18
CA LEU A 89 -28.00 -11.42 23.25
C LEU A 89 -28.32 -10.73 24.58
N PHE A 90 -29.11 -9.67 24.53
CA PHE A 90 -29.53 -8.90 25.70
C PHE A 90 -31.05 -8.96 25.91
N GLY A 91 -31.69 -10.02 25.40
CA GLY A 91 -33.11 -10.31 25.56
C GLY A 91 -33.43 -11.21 26.75
N THR A 92 -34.67 -11.69 26.81
CA THR A 92 -35.18 -12.57 27.89
C THR A 92 -34.68 -14.00 27.84
N HIS A 93 -34.23 -14.46 26.66
CA HIS A 93 -33.70 -15.80 26.43
C HIS A 93 -32.56 -15.70 25.40
N PRO A 94 -31.38 -15.21 25.79
CA PRO A 94 -30.28 -15.03 24.85
C PRO A 94 -29.63 -16.37 24.50
N ASP A 95 -29.23 -16.52 23.24
CA ASP A 95 -28.32 -17.58 22.81
C ASP A 95 -26.97 -17.44 23.54
N PRO A 96 -26.15 -18.49 23.68
CA PRO A 96 -24.81 -18.39 24.23
C PRO A 96 -23.96 -17.35 23.52
N PHE A 97 -23.24 -16.54 24.30
CA PHE A 97 -22.48 -15.40 23.76
C PHE A 97 -21.27 -15.05 24.60
N THR A 98 -20.38 -14.29 23.99
CA THR A 98 -19.13 -13.82 24.59
C THR A 98 -18.98 -12.32 24.46
N ILE A 99 -18.45 -11.70 25.52
CA ILE A 99 -17.96 -10.31 25.51
C ILE A 99 -16.47 -10.34 25.80
N SER A 100 -15.67 -9.85 24.87
CA SER A 100 -14.21 -9.78 24.99
C SER A 100 -13.71 -8.34 25.00
N ILE A 101 -12.84 -8.05 25.97
CA ILE A 101 -12.37 -6.69 26.25
C ILE A 101 -10.86 -6.74 26.53
N PRO A 102 -10.02 -6.46 25.52
CA PRO A 102 -8.64 -6.05 25.74
C PRO A 102 -8.58 -4.75 26.54
N VAL A 103 -7.94 -4.82 27.70
CA VAL A 103 -7.80 -3.71 28.63
C VAL A 103 -6.33 -3.49 28.99
N ARG A 104 -5.96 -2.23 29.16
CA ARG A 104 -4.68 -1.85 29.75
C ARG A 104 -4.91 -0.88 30.89
N LEU A 105 -4.57 -1.31 32.09
CA LEU A 105 -4.79 -0.54 33.30
C LEU A 105 -3.77 0.61 33.45
N GLY A 106 -4.27 1.82 33.70
CA GLY A 106 -3.45 2.98 34.09
C GLY A 106 -2.99 2.94 35.55
N GLU A 107 -2.33 4.00 36.02
CA GLU A 107 -1.81 4.06 37.40
C GLU A 107 -2.90 4.18 38.47
N GLN A 108 -4.04 4.81 38.15
CA GLN A 108 -5.14 5.10 39.09
C GLN A 108 -6.35 4.18 38.91
N GLY A 109 -6.24 3.09 38.14
CA GLY A 109 -7.39 2.27 37.70
C GLY A 109 -7.85 1.16 38.64
N ALA A 110 -7.28 1.02 39.85
CA ALA A 110 -7.51 -0.13 40.73
C ALA A 110 -8.98 -0.35 41.15
N GLY A 111 -9.82 0.69 41.09
CA GLY A 111 -11.27 0.64 41.28
C GLY A 111 -11.98 1.29 40.10
N SER A 112 -12.47 0.51 39.13
CA SER A 112 -13.03 1.02 37.87
C SER A 112 -14.16 0.14 37.34
N VAL A 113 -15.16 0.71 36.67
CA VAL A 113 -16.19 -0.07 35.96
C VAL A 113 -15.84 -0.11 34.46
N ILE A 114 -15.59 -1.31 33.95
CA ILE A 114 -15.22 -1.54 32.55
C ILE A 114 -16.47 -1.67 31.68
N LEU A 115 -17.47 -2.41 32.17
CA LEU A 115 -18.71 -2.71 31.47
C LEU A 115 -19.89 -2.56 32.45
N ASP A 116 -20.93 -1.85 32.07
CA ASP A 116 -22.16 -1.73 32.87
C ASP A 116 -23.39 -1.79 31.98
N ARG A 117 -24.26 -2.76 32.24
CA ARG A 117 -25.62 -2.82 31.73
C ARG A 117 -26.50 -3.19 32.90
N THR A 118 -26.93 -2.21 33.68
CA THR A 118 -27.81 -2.44 34.82
C THR A 118 -29.03 -1.52 34.84
N VAL A 119 -30.16 -2.08 35.24
CA VAL A 119 -31.45 -1.39 35.33
C VAL A 119 -32.11 -1.70 36.67
N PHE A 120 -32.88 -0.75 37.21
CA PHE A 120 -33.69 -0.97 38.40
C PHE A 120 -35.15 -1.19 38.02
N VAL A 121 -35.68 -2.36 38.33
CA VAL A 121 -37.10 -2.70 38.10
C VAL A 121 -37.73 -3.01 39.45
N LYS A 122 -38.73 -2.22 39.85
CA LYS A 122 -39.44 -2.36 41.14
C LYS A 122 -38.48 -2.42 42.34
N GLY A 123 -37.44 -1.59 42.34
CA GLY A 123 -36.44 -1.50 43.41
C GLY A 123 -35.37 -2.60 43.42
N LYS A 124 -35.44 -3.59 42.51
CA LYS A 124 -34.40 -4.60 42.35
C LYS A 124 -33.48 -4.25 41.19
N LYS A 125 -32.17 -4.46 41.37
CA LYS A 125 -31.15 -4.25 40.34
C LYS A 125 -31.06 -5.49 39.44
N TYR A 126 -31.15 -5.30 38.12
CA TYR A 126 -30.99 -6.34 37.11
C TYR A 126 -29.80 -6.00 36.21
N GLY A 127 -29.17 -7.02 35.60
CA GLY A 127 -28.15 -6.83 34.57
C GLY A 127 -26.73 -7.21 35.02
N ILE A 128 -25.74 -6.84 34.22
CA ILE A 128 -24.33 -7.21 34.41
C ILE A 128 -23.43 -5.99 34.65
N VAL A 129 -22.44 -6.14 35.53
CA VAL A 129 -21.37 -5.15 35.75
C VAL A 129 -20.04 -5.85 35.83
N LEU A 130 -19.10 -5.48 34.95
CA LEU A 130 -17.69 -5.86 35.08
C LEU A 130 -16.93 -4.70 35.69
N GLU A 131 -16.38 -4.91 36.87
CA GLU A 131 -15.55 -3.92 37.57
C GLU A 131 -14.19 -4.50 37.97
N LEU A 132 -13.27 -3.60 38.28
CA LEU A 132 -11.98 -3.92 38.87
C LEU A 132 -12.06 -3.63 40.37
N ASN A 133 -11.93 -4.67 41.18
CA ASN A 133 -11.82 -4.58 42.63
C ASN A 133 -10.37 -4.85 43.04
N GLU A 134 -9.65 -3.80 43.40
CA GLU A 134 -8.19 -3.85 43.65
C GLU A 134 -7.40 -4.46 42.48
N SER A 135 -7.75 -4.06 41.26
CA SER A 135 -7.22 -4.59 39.99
C SER A 135 -7.61 -6.04 39.66
N LYS A 136 -8.50 -6.68 40.43
CA LYS A 136 -9.09 -7.97 40.06
C LYS A 136 -10.40 -7.77 39.29
N PRO A 137 -10.57 -8.40 38.12
CA PRO A 137 -11.85 -8.41 37.43
C PRO A 137 -12.92 -9.15 38.24
N THR A 138 -14.05 -8.48 38.44
CA THR A 138 -15.22 -9.03 39.10
C THR A 138 -16.45 -8.75 38.24
N LEU A 139 -17.13 -9.81 37.81
CA LEU A 139 -18.41 -9.72 37.11
C LEU A 139 -19.54 -9.96 38.11
N TYR A 140 -20.39 -8.96 38.29
CA TYR A 140 -21.65 -9.07 39.02
C TYR A 140 -22.78 -9.35 38.04
N VAL A 141 -23.47 -10.47 38.24
CA VAL A 141 -24.68 -10.83 37.49
C VAL A 141 -25.86 -10.68 38.42
N ASN A 142 -26.65 -9.62 38.22
CA ASN A 142 -27.71 -9.22 39.13
C ASN A 142 -29.06 -9.70 38.60
N ASN A 143 -29.72 -10.60 39.34
CA ASN A 143 -31.09 -11.03 39.11
C ASN A 143 -31.40 -11.49 37.67
N LEU A 144 -30.43 -12.08 36.98
CA LEU A 144 -30.59 -12.59 35.60
C LEU A 144 -30.84 -14.09 35.52
N LEU A 145 -30.51 -14.85 36.58
CA LEU A 145 -30.75 -16.29 36.62
C LEU A 145 -32.19 -16.54 37.06
N GLN A 146 -33.00 -17.17 36.22
CA GLN A 146 -34.42 -17.41 36.46
C GLN A 146 -34.63 -18.79 37.09
N LYS A 147 -35.33 -18.83 38.23
CA LYS A 147 -35.62 -20.05 38.98
C LYS A 147 -37.03 -20.58 38.69
N THR A 148 -37.24 -21.88 38.90
CA THR A 148 -38.54 -22.57 38.74
C THR A 148 -39.66 -21.92 39.56
N GLU A 149 -39.33 -21.32 40.72
CA GLU A 149 -40.28 -20.58 41.57
C GLU A 149 -40.70 -19.20 41.01
N GLY A 150 -40.28 -18.84 39.79
CA GLY A 150 -40.51 -17.51 39.20
C GLY A 150 -39.69 -16.40 39.85
N ARG A 151 -38.73 -16.75 40.71
CA ARG A 151 -37.78 -15.82 41.33
C ARG A 151 -36.54 -15.67 40.45
N THR A 152 -35.86 -14.54 40.57
CA THR A 152 -34.53 -14.34 39.97
C THR A 152 -33.46 -14.30 41.04
N THR A 153 -32.25 -14.77 40.70
CA THR A 153 -31.11 -14.79 41.60
C THR A 153 -29.88 -14.14 40.96
N SER A 154 -28.94 -13.74 41.81
CA SER A 154 -27.68 -13.09 41.43
C SER A 154 -26.50 -14.01 41.73
N PHE A 155 -25.40 -13.83 41.00
CA PHE A 155 -24.11 -14.48 41.28
C PHE A 155 -22.94 -13.56 40.92
N VAL A 156 -21.74 -13.92 41.35
CA VAL A 156 -20.51 -13.14 41.13
C VAL A 156 -19.42 -14.07 40.63
N LEU A 157 -18.69 -13.63 39.59
CA LEU A 157 -17.43 -14.23 39.16
C LEU A 157 -16.30 -13.28 39.53
N GLU A 158 -15.42 -13.68 40.45
CA GLU A 158 -14.21 -12.92 40.79
C GLU A 158 -12.98 -13.69 40.32
N SER A 159 -12.19 -13.08 39.43
CA SER A 159 -10.89 -13.64 39.09
C SER A 159 -9.91 -13.49 40.26
N PRO A 160 -9.18 -14.55 40.65
CA PRO A 160 -8.13 -14.45 41.66
C PRO A 160 -6.88 -13.71 41.14
N VAL A 161 -6.79 -13.49 39.83
CA VAL A 161 -5.63 -12.92 39.16
C VAL A 161 -5.84 -11.42 38.91
N LYS A 162 -4.89 -10.62 39.38
CA LYS A 162 -4.87 -9.16 39.21
C LYS A 162 -4.35 -8.81 37.81
N ILE A 163 -4.99 -7.83 37.19
CA ILE A 163 -4.49 -7.20 35.96
C ILE A 163 -3.23 -6.41 36.27
N LYS A 164 -2.16 -6.70 35.54
CA LYS A 164 -0.90 -5.97 35.62
C LYS A 164 -1.05 -4.58 35.02
N ARG A 165 -0.46 -3.59 35.69
CA ARG A 165 -0.48 -2.20 35.21
C ARG A 165 0.40 -2.06 33.97
N LYS A 166 -0.01 -1.15 33.07
CA LYS A 166 0.70 -0.80 31.83
C LYS A 166 0.91 -1.94 30.83
N THR A 167 0.31 -3.10 31.05
CA THR A 167 0.31 -4.23 30.12
C THR A 167 -1.10 -4.46 29.60
N TRP A 168 -1.21 -4.89 28.34
CA TRP A 168 -2.47 -5.34 27.78
C TRP A 168 -2.83 -6.73 28.32
N GLU A 169 -4.07 -6.88 28.75
CA GLU A 169 -4.67 -8.16 29.12
C GLU A 169 -6.06 -8.26 28.51
N VAL A 170 -6.46 -9.45 28.09
CA VAL A 170 -7.78 -9.69 27.50
C VAL A 170 -8.68 -10.37 28.51
N ILE A 171 -9.81 -9.73 28.83
CA ILE A 171 -10.87 -10.33 29.65
C ILE A 171 -11.94 -10.83 28.69
N SER A 172 -12.30 -12.11 28.78
CA SER A 172 -13.44 -12.68 28.03
C SER A 172 -14.47 -13.25 28.99
N LEU A 173 -15.73 -12.87 28.79
CA LEU A 173 -16.86 -13.33 29.58
C LEU A 173 -17.74 -14.20 28.70
N TYR A 174 -17.80 -15.49 29.01
CA TYR A 174 -18.64 -16.44 28.31
C TYR A 174 -19.92 -16.72 29.10
N PHE A 175 -21.06 -16.53 28.45
CA PHE A 175 -22.38 -16.82 29.00
C PHE A 175 -22.95 -18.04 28.27
N ASP A 176 -22.77 -19.24 28.82
CA ASP A 176 -23.47 -20.45 28.38
C ASP A 176 -24.86 -20.47 29.00
N THR A 177 -25.78 -19.77 28.34
CA THR A 177 -27.16 -19.60 28.79
C THR A 177 -27.95 -20.90 28.75
N LEU A 178 -27.53 -21.86 27.92
CA LEU A 178 -28.17 -23.16 27.74
C LEU A 178 -27.81 -24.13 28.87
N ASN A 179 -26.52 -24.20 29.22
CA ASN A 179 -26.04 -25.09 30.30
C ASN A 179 -25.98 -24.40 31.66
N HIS A 180 -26.36 -23.12 31.74
CA HIS A 180 -26.31 -22.30 32.96
C HIS A 180 -24.91 -22.24 33.59
N LYS A 181 -23.91 -22.13 32.71
CA LYS A 181 -22.49 -22.07 33.04
C LYS A 181 -21.90 -20.75 32.54
N TYR A 182 -21.14 -20.09 33.39
CA TYR A 182 -20.63 -18.74 33.12
C TYR A 182 -19.17 -18.68 33.51
N ILE A 183 -18.34 -18.25 32.57
CA ILE A 183 -16.90 -18.40 32.69
C ILE A 183 -16.21 -17.07 32.40
N MET A 184 -15.22 -16.74 33.21
CA MET A 184 -14.32 -15.61 32.99
C MET A 184 -12.93 -16.12 32.61
N TYR A 185 -12.45 -15.68 31.46
CA TYR A 185 -11.09 -15.91 30.99
C TYR A 185 -10.25 -14.65 31.11
N GLN A 186 -8.97 -14.83 31.43
CA GLN A 186 -7.94 -13.80 31.33
C GLN A 186 -6.82 -14.30 30.43
N ASN A 187 -6.57 -13.61 29.33
CA ASN A 187 -5.63 -14.02 28.28
C ASN A 187 -5.87 -15.48 27.86
N GLY A 188 -7.15 -15.86 27.76
CA GLY A 188 -7.60 -17.21 27.43
C GLY A 188 -7.53 -18.26 28.54
N ILE A 189 -6.92 -17.96 29.67
CA ILE A 189 -6.89 -18.89 30.79
C ILE A 189 -8.16 -18.70 31.60
N GLU A 190 -8.87 -19.80 31.88
CA GLU A 190 -10.03 -19.78 32.76
C GLU A 190 -9.61 -19.36 34.18
N THR A 191 -10.27 -18.35 34.73
CA THR A 191 -9.93 -17.76 36.03
C THR A 191 -11.06 -17.79 37.04
N ALA A 192 -12.31 -17.80 36.59
CA ALA A 192 -13.47 -17.95 37.45
C ALA A 192 -14.62 -18.61 36.68
N GLU A 193 -15.41 -19.41 37.38
CA GLU A 193 -16.55 -20.14 36.84
C GLU A 193 -17.72 -20.10 37.84
N TYR A 194 -18.93 -20.04 37.30
CA TYR A 194 -20.17 -20.29 38.02
C TYR A 194 -21.02 -21.25 37.20
N GLU A 195 -21.41 -22.36 37.81
CA GLU A 195 -22.33 -23.34 37.24
C GLU A 195 -23.44 -23.61 38.24
N ASN A 196 -24.69 -23.45 37.82
CA ASN A 196 -25.82 -23.78 38.70
C ASN A 196 -26.14 -25.28 38.65
N GLN A 197 -25.56 -26.03 39.58
CA GLN A 197 -25.72 -27.50 39.67
C GLN A 197 -27.11 -27.98 40.14
N LYS A 198 -28.02 -27.07 40.50
CA LYS A 198 -29.39 -27.40 40.90
C LYS A 198 -30.32 -27.39 39.70
N GLU A 199 -31.21 -28.36 39.57
CA GLU A 199 -32.28 -28.38 38.56
C GLU A 199 -33.42 -27.36 38.85
N ASP A 200 -33.09 -26.25 39.51
CA ASP A 200 -34.02 -25.20 39.90
C ASP A 200 -33.96 -23.97 38.98
N THR A 201 -33.09 -23.99 37.97
CA THR A 201 -32.95 -22.90 36.99
C THR A 201 -33.69 -23.25 35.72
N ILE A 202 -34.50 -22.31 35.24
CA ILE A 202 -35.28 -22.43 34.00
C ILE A 202 -34.70 -21.58 32.86
N GLY A 203 -33.79 -20.66 33.17
CA GLY A 203 -33.20 -19.81 32.15
C GLY A 203 -32.31 -18.70 32.68
N PHE A 204 -31.81 -17.92 31.74
CA PHE A 204 -31.04 -16.69 31.96
C PHE A 204 -31.59 -15.62 31.04
N GLY A 205 -31.78 -14.41 31.52
CA GLY A 205 -32.31 -13.35 30.67
C GLY A 205 -32.39 -11.99 31.32
N PHE A 206 -32.35 -10.97 30.47
CA PHE A 206 -32.54 -9.58 30.83
C PHE A 206 -34.05 -9.25 30.92
N PRO A 207 -34.44 -8.19 31.66
CA PRO A 207 -35.84 -7.78 31.74
C PRO A 207 -36.46 -7.46 30.37
N GLU A 208 -37.75 -7.76 30.21
CA GLU A 208 -38.49 -7.38 29.00
C GLU A 208 -38.52 -5.86 28.81
N ASN A 209 -38.43 -5.44 27.54
CA ASN A 209 -38.48 -4.02 27.14
C ASN A 209 -37.40 -3.13 27.79
N ASP A 210 -36.27 -3.70 28.22
CA ASP A 210 -35.13 -2.95 28.75
C ASP A 210 -34.34 -2.24 27.63
N SER A 211 -34.52 -0.92 27.55
CA SER A 211 -33.81 -0.03 26.62
C SER A 211 -32.54 0.59 27.22
N THR A 212 -32.14 0.21 28.44
CA THR A 212 -30.94 0.72 29.09
C THR A 212 -29.72 0.48 28.21
N PRO A 213 -28.81 1.44 28.03
CA PRO A 213 -27.61 1.23 27.20
C PRO A 213 -26.61 0.29 27.87
N LEU A 214 -25.77 -0.37 27.07
CA LEU A 214 -24.54 -0.98 27.53
C LEU A 214 -23.45 0.09 27.56
N ILE A 215 -22.83 0.31 28.71
CA ILE A 215 -21.85 1.37 28.94
C ILE A 215 -20.45 0.76 29.05
N LEU A 216 -19.51 1.29 28.27
CA LEU A 216 -18.07 0.95 28.34
C LEU A 216 -17.28 2.06 29.02
N GLY A 217 -16.31 1.66 29.85
CA GLY A 217 -15.31 2.55 30.44
C GLY A 217 -15.85 3.51 31.50
N LYS A 218 -16.99 3.18 32.14
CA LYS A 218 -17.62 4.02 33.17
C LYS A 218 -16.67 4.23 34.36
N SER A 219 -16.07 5.40 34.47
CA SER A 219 -15.05 5.69 35.51
C SER A 219 -13.79 4.84 35.39
N PHE A 220 -13.47 4.35 34.19
CA PHE A 220 -12.26 3.58 33.93
C PHE A 220 -11.05 4.50 33.72
N TYR A 221 -9.89 4.08 34.23
CA TYR A 221 -8.60 4.74 34.02
C TYR A 221 -7.64 3.80 33.31
N GLY A 222 -7.51 3.97 31.99
CA GLY A 222 -6.71 3.07 31.16
C GLY A 222 -7.11 3.13 29.69
N ASN A 223 -6.60 2.18 28.91
CA ASN A 223 -6.93 2.03 27.50
C ASN A 223 -7.83 0.81 27.29
N LEU A 224 -8.80 0.95 26.39
CA LEU A 224 -9.56 -0.15 25.81
C LEU A 224 -9.26 -0.23 24.32
N ASP A 225 -9.20 -1.44 23.80
CA ASP A 225 -9.03 -1.70 22.38
C ASP A 225 -9.65 -3.06 22.03
N GLY A 226 -9.98 -3.32 20.77
CA GLY A 226 -10.52 -4.60 20.29
C GLY A 226 -11.78 -5.10 21.01
N PHE A 227 -12.68 -4.20 21.42
CA PHE A 227 -13.91 -4.59 22.11
C PHE A 227 -14.81 -5.40 21.17
N HIS A 228 -15.19 -6.62 21.56
CA HIS A 228 -15.90 -7.56 20.69
C HIS A 228 -17.07 -8.22 21.43
N ILE A 229 -18.23 -8.32 20.75
CA ILE A 229 -19.37 -9.11 21.19
C ILE A 229 -19.78 -10.06 20.06
N HIS A 230 -19.80 -11.36 20.34
CA HIS A 230 -20.15 -12.40 19.38
C HIS A 230 -20.94 -13.54 20.03
N LYS A 231 -21.53 -14.40 19.19
CA LYS A 231 -22.21 -15.63 19.62
C LYS A 231 -21.19 -16.74 19.90
N GLY A 232 -21.50 -17.63 20.82
CA GLY A 232 -20.68 -18.80 21.15
C GLY A 232 -19.53 -18.54 22.12
N GLU A 233 -18.62 -19.51 22.21
CA GLU A 233 -17.47 -19.56 23.12
C GLU A 233 -16.34 -18.61 22.72
N PRO A 234 -15.55 -18.09 23.68
CA PRO A 234 -14.39 -17.24 23.41
C PRO A 234 -13.22 -18.03 22.82
N GLU A 235 -12.47 -17.41 21.90
CA GLU A 235 -11.14 -17.92 21.54
C GLU A 235 -10.14 -17.63 22.65
N VAL A 236 -9.36 -18.66 23.00
CA VAL A 236 -8.39 -18.65 24.11
C VAL A 236 -7.09 -17.95 23.73
N GLU A 237 -6.82 -17.70 22.44
CA GLU A 237 -5.58 -17.05 22.00
C GLU A 237 -5.88 -15.75 21.25
N TYR A 238 -5.72 -14.62 21.94
CA TYR A 238 -5.71 -13.30 21.31
C TYR A 238 -4.30 -12.98 20.84
N THR A 239 -4.05 -13.18 19.55
CA THR A 239 -2.78 -12.85 18.90
C THR A 239 -2.96 -11.55 18.11
N LYS A 240 -1.94 -10.69 18.12
CA LYS A 240 -2.00 -9.39 17.42
C LYS A 240 -2.12 -9.57 15.91
N PHE A 241 -1.54 -10.65 15.39
CA PHE A 241 -1.61 -11.04 13.99
C PHE A 241 -2.29 -12.40 13.88
N GLU A 242 -2.88 -12.69 12.72
CA GLU A 242 -3.55 -13.95 12.46
C GLU A 242 -2.54 -15.13 12.55
N PRO A 243 -2.80 -16.16 13.37
CA PRO A 243 -1.92 -17.32 13.49
C PRO A 243 -2.13 -18.28 12.31
N VAL A 244 -1.24 -19.27 12.18
CA VAL A 244 -1.35 -20.25 11.11
C VAL A 244 -2.57 -21.13 11.34
N ARG A 245 -3.38 -21.29 10.30
CA ARG A 245 -4.53 -22.20 10.29
C ARG A 245 -4.08 -23.55 9.77
N TYR A 246 -4.46 -24.62 10.45
CA TYR A 246 -4.21 -25.98 9.96
C TYR A 246 -5.49 -26.56 9.40
N ASP A 247 -5.40 -27.13 8.21
CA ASP A 247 -6.46 -27.97 7.67
C ASP A 247 -6.49 -29.31 8.44
N ASP A 248 -7.63 -29.64 9.03
CA ASP A 248 -7.77 -30.80 9.91
C ASP A 248 -7.56 -32.13 9.18
N GLU A 249 -7.82 -32.19 7.87
CA GLU A 249 -7.75 -33.42 7.07
C GLU A 249 -6.35 -33.62 6.48
N THR A 250 -5.80 -32.59 5.85
CA THR A 250 -4.52 -32.61 5.13
C THR A 250 -3.32 -32.28 6.02
N LYS A 251 -3.55 -31.70 7.20
CA LYS A 251 -2.52 -31.17 8.11
C LYS A 251 -1.63 -30.10 7.48
N ILE A 252 -2.07 -29.48 6.38
CA ILE A 252 -1.37 -28.39 5.72
C ILE A 252 -1.65 -27.09 6.47
N GLY A 253 -0.59 -26.35 6.78
CA GLY A 253 -0.70 -25.01 7.38
C GLY A 253 -0.91 -23.94 6.31
N TYR A 254 -1.89 -23.07 6.52
CA TYR A 254 -2.17 -21.89 5.70
C TYR A 254 -2.09 -20.64 6.56
N MET A 255 -1.36 -19.64 6.08
CA MET A 255 -1.27 -18.33 6.71
C MET A 255 -1.15 -17.28 5.62
N GLU A 256 -2.02 -16.27 5.66
CA GLU A 256 -1.93 -15.14 4.76
C GLU A 256 -0.86 -14.16 5.24
N GLY A 257 -0.15 -13.56 4.29
CA GLY A 257 0.73 -12.44 4.58
C GLY A 257 0.06 -11.12 4.20
N SER A 258 0.50 -10.05 4.84
CA SER A 258 0.04 -8.69 4.54
C SER A 258 1.00 -8.00 3.58
N THR A 259 0.52 -7.01 2.82
CA THR A 259 1.36 -6.25 1.89
C THR A 259 1.39 -4.77 2.22
N ALA A 260 2.55 -4.15 2.05
CA ALA A 260 2.69 -2.69 2.00
C ALA A 260 3.18 -2.30 0.60
N LEU A 261 2.54 -1.30 0.01
CA LEU A 261 2.79 -0.87 -1.36
C LEU A 261 3.18 0.61 -1.37
N SER A 262 4.22 0.95 -2.14
CA SER A 262 4.59 2.36 -2.36
C SER A 262 3.66 3.03 -3.36
N PRO A 263 3.56 4.37 -3.38
CA PRO A 263 3.07 5.06 -4.58
C PRO A 263 4.01 4.79 -5.76
N VAL A 264 3.55 5.04 -6.98
CA VAL A 264 4.45 5.09 -8.15
C VAL A 264 5.35 6.33 -8.07
N LEU A 265 6.65 6.08 -7.99
CA LEU A 265 7.71 7.08 -7.91
C LEU A 265 8.33 7.32 -9.30
N GLU A 266 8.96 8.47 -9.50
CA GLU A 266 9.54 8.89 -10.77
C GLU A 266 11.00 9.35 -10.57
N THR A 267 11.89 8.94 -11.48
CA THR A 267 13.26 9.46 -11.62
C THR A 267 13.30 10.66 -12.57
N ASN A 268 14.37 11.47 -12.53
CA ASN A 268 14.47 12.65 -13.38
C ASN A 268 14.52 12.27 -14.87
N PHE A 269 15.27 11.21 -15.17
CA PHE A 269 15.47 10.72 -16.53
C PHE A 269 14.99 9.27 -16.67
N SER A 270 14.53 8.94 -17.87
CA SER A 270 14.21 7.58 -18.28
C SER A 270 15.47 6.72 -18.36
N ASN A 271 15.26 5.42 -18.49
CA ASN A 271 16.33 4.43 -18.61
C ASN A 271 17.26 4.35 -17.39
N SER A 272 16.75 4.74 -16.22
CA SER A 272 17.43 4.56 -14.94
C SER A 272 17.57 3.08 -14.60
N SER A 273 18.54 2.74 -13.76
CA SER A 273 18.83 1.37 -13.34
C SER A 273 19.08 1.28 -11.86
N LEU A 274 18.45 0.29 -11.23
CA LEU A 274 18.63 0.04 -9.81
C LEU A 274 20.02 -0.51 -9.57
N THR A 275 20.78 0.12 -8.68
CA THR A 275 22.16 -0.26 -8.37
C THR A 275 22.32 -0.87 -7.00
N ARG A 276 21.53 -0.43 -6.02
CA ARG A 276 21.59 -0.95 -4.66
C ARG A 276 20.30 -0.71 -3.91
N ILE A 277 20.01 -1.60 -2.98
CA ILE A 277 18.92 -1.45 -2.01
C ILE A 277 19.54 -1.45 -0.62
N HIS A 278 19.14 -0.49 0.20
CA HIS A 278 19.45 -0.50 1.62
C HIS A 278 18.15 -0.68 2.38
N TRP A 279 18.13 -1.65 3.28
CA TRP A 279 17.04 -1.79 4.22
C TRP A 279 17.60 -2.07 5.61
N ASN A 280 16.95 -1.49 6.62
CA ASN A 280 17.23 -1.77 8.02
C ASN A 280 16.00 -2.44 8.60
N ILE A 281 16.14 -3.72 8.92
CA ILE A 281 15.03 -4.59 9.31
C ILE A 281 15.34 -5.29 10.63
N GLU A 282 14.32 -5.43 11.46
CA GLU A 282 14.31 -6.32 12.60
C GLU A 282 13.37 -7.47 12.25
N GLN A 283 13.93 -8.66 12.01
CA GLN A 283 13.18 -9.84 11.60
C GLN A 283 13.21 -10.89 12.71
N PRO A 284 12.15 -11.01 13.53
CA PRO A 284 12.05 -12.05 14.55
C PRO A 284 12.08 -13.46 13.95
N LYS A 285 12.39 -14.45 14.79
CA LYS A 285 12.44 -15.86 14.37
C LYS A 285 11.09 -16.31 13.80
N ASP A 286 11.12 -17.16 12.78
CA ASP A 286 9.97 -17.80 12.15
C ASP A 286 9.00 -16.83 11.42
N THR A 287 9.36 -15.54 11.32
CA THR A 287 8.68 -14.52 10.50
C THR A 287 9.28 -14.45 9.09
N MET A 288 8.57 -13.81 8.15
CA MET A 288 9.05 -13.67 6.78
C MET A 288 8.82 -12.27 6.23
N LEU A 289 9.83 -11.74 5.54
CA LEU A 289 9.76 -10.47 4.84
C LEU A 289 10.27 -10.66 3.41
N GLU A 290 9.51 -10.19 2.44
CA GLU A 290 9.90 -10.20 1.04
C GLU A 290 9.74 -8.83 0.42
N LEU A 291 10.75 -8.42 -0.37
CA LEU A 291 10.73 -7.19 -1.14
C LEU A 291 10.54 -7.50 -2.63
N TYR A 292 9.66 -6.74 -3.25
CA TYR A 292 9.40 -6.79 -4.68
C TYR A 292 9.57 -5.40 -5.28
N PHE A 293 10.02 -5.38 -6.53
CA PHE A 293 10.25 -4.19 -7.31
C PHE A 293 9.66 -4.35 -8.71
N ARG A 294 9.14 -3.26 -9.26
CA ARG A 294 8.77 -3.15 -10.68
C ARG A 294 9.02 -1.73 -11.18
N GLY A 295 9.34 -1.60 -12.46
CA GLY A 295 9.55 -0.29 -13.06
C GLY A 295 9.49 -0.35 -14.59
N LYS A 296 9.10 0.79 -15.18
CA LYS A 296 8.96 0.99 -16.63
C LYS A 296 9.28 2.45 -16.99
N ASN A 297 9.66 2.72 -18.22
CA ASN A 297 9.84 4.10 -18.71
C ASN A 297 8.51 4.82 -18.92
N GLU A 298 7.44 4.09 -19.24
CA GLU A 298 6.09 4.63 -19.35
C GLU A 298 5.42 4.78 -17.98
N LYS A 299 4.64 5.85 -17.82
CA LYS A 299 3.87 6.08 -16.60
C LYS A 299 2.81 5.01 -16.43
N PHE A 300 2.71 4.43 -15.23
CA PHE A 300 1.67 3.48 -14.88
C PHE A 300 0.99 3.86 -13.55
N VAL A 301 -0.18 3.28 -13.32
CA VAL A 301 -0.95 3.45 -12.08
C VAL A 301 -0.65 2.33 -11.09
N ASP A 302 -0.78 2.61 -9.80
CA ASP A 302 -0.50 1.69 -8.70
C ASP A 302 -1.24 0.34 -8.84
N SER A 303 -2.47 0.36 -9.37
CA SER A 303 -3.32 -0.82 -9.56
C SER A 303 -3.04 -1.62 -10.84
N ASN A 304 -2.03 -1.23 -11.63
CA ASN A 304 -1.73 -1.92 -12.89
C ASN A 304 -1.34 -3.38 -12.61
N GLN A 305 -2.18 -4.33 -13.04
CA GLN A 305 -1.94 -5.77 -12.86
C GLN A 305 -1.03 -6.36 -13.95
N ASN A 306 -0.87 -5.66 -15.08
CA ASN A 306 -0.15 -6.16 -16.24
C ASN A 306 1.37 -5.98 -16.11
N LEU A 307 1.85 -5.17 -15.15
CA LEU A 307 3.28 -4.99 -14.88
C LEU A 307 3.74 -5.98 -13.78
N PRO A 308 4.54 -7.01 -14.12
CA PRO A 308 4.90 -8.05 -13.17
C PRO A 308 5.82 -7.55 -12.06
N TRP A 309 5.67 -8.16 -10.88
CA TRP A 309 6.54 -7.92 -9.73
C TRP A 309 7.79 -8.79 -9.81
N THR A 310 8.97 -8.18 -9.67
CA THR A 310 10.23 -8.91 -9.55
C THR A 310 10.60 -9.01 -8.07
N ARG A 311 10.74 -10.23 -7.55
CA ARG A 311 11.21 -10.44 -6.18
C ARG A 311 12.70 -10.12 -6.07
N ILE A 312 13.07 -9.30 -5.10
CA ILE A 312 14.46 -8.99 -4.76
C ILE A 312 15.04 -10.14 -3.94
N LYS A 313 16.06 -10.81 -4.49
CA LYS A 313 16.76 -11.92 -3.83
C LYS A 313 18.03 -11.49 -3.12
N SER A 314 18.67 -10.43 -3.60
CA SER A 314 19.86 -9.82 -3.02
C SER A 314 19.77 -8.30 -3.17
N LEU A 315 20.40 -7.59 -2.23
CA LEU A 315 20.33 -6.14 -2.10
C LEU A 315 21.35 -5.40 -2.99
N ASP A 316 22.34 -6.12 -3.48
CA ASP A 316 23.48 -5.62 -4.26
C ASP A 316 23.75 -6.46 -5.52
N LYS A 317 23.29 -7.71 -5.56
CA LYS A 317 23.48 -8.64 -6.68
C LYS A 317 22.13 -9.07 -7.22
N GLU A 318 22.12 -9.49 -8.49
CA GLU A 318 20.91 -9.98 -9.16
C GLU A 318 19.72 -9.01 -9.11
N LEU A 319 20.00 -7.70 -9.07
CA LEU A 319 18.99 -6.67 -9.12
C LEU A 319 18.23 -6.71 -10.46
N PRO A 320 16.95 -6.30 -10.48
CA PRO A 320 16.17 -6.21 -11.70
C PRO A 320 16.89 -5.38 -12.77
N LYS A 321 17.08 -5.98 -13.95
CA LYS A 321 17.81 -5.35 -15.07
C LYS A 321 16.93 -4.43 -15.93
N ASN A 322 15.62 -4.40 -15.66
CA ASN A 322 14.68 -3.57 -16.39
C ASN A 322 15.02 -2.09 -16.17
N LYS A 323 15.05 -1.36 -17.28
CA LYS A 323 15.23 0.08 -17.31
C LYS A 323 13.90 0.76 -16.92
N PHE A 324 13.98 1.84 -16.16
CA PHE A 324 12.76 2.52 -15.70
C PHE A 324 12.92 4.03 -15.61
N LYS A 325 11.76 4.69 -15.65
CA LYS A 325 11.59 6.07 -15.20
C LYS A 325 10.63 6.10 -14.00
N TYR A 326 9.55 5.36 -14.13
CA TYR A 326 8.55 5.16 -13.09
C TYR A 326 8.78 3.81 -12.43
N TYR A 327 8.71 3.76 -11.10
CA TYR A 327 8.92 2.53 -10.36
C TYR A 327 8.06 2.46 -9.10
N GLN A 328 7.89 1.24 -8.61
CA GLN A 328 7.12 0.95 -7.41
C GLN A 328 7.76 -0.23 -6.68
N TRP A 329 7.67 -0.23 -5.36
CA TRP A 329 8.07 -1.35 -4.54
C TRP A 329 6.90 -1.88 -3.71
N LYS A 330 6.97 -3.16 -3.37
CA LYS A 330 5.99 -3.87 -2.55
C LYS A 330 6.72 -4.73 -1.53
N LEU A 331 6.30 -4.62 -0.27
CA LEU A 331 6.75 -5.48 0.81
C LEU A 331 5.64 -6.48 1.13
N TRP A 332 6.02 -7.72 1.39
CA TRP A 332 5.12 -8.76 1.87
C TRP A 332 5.63 -9.28 3.21
N PHE A 333 4.76 -9.24 4.21
CA PHE A 333 5.04 -9.60 5.60
C PHE A 333 4.27 -10.85 5.95
N ARG A 334 4.92 -11.78 6.63
CA ARG A 334 4.28 -12.89 7.31
C ARG A 334 4.65 -12.86 8.79
N PRO A 335 3.68 -12.88 9.70
CA PRO A 335 3.95 -13.02 11.12
C PRO A 335 4.54 -14.40 11.42
N ASP A 336 4.97 -14.61 12.67
CA ASP A 336 5.31 -15.95 13.13
C ASP A 336 4.06 -16.86 13.14
N PRO A 337 4.22 -18.20 13.15
CA PRO A 337 3.08 -19.12 13.13
C PRO A 337 2.07 -18.91 14.26
N LEU A 338 2.48 -18.30 15.38
CA LEU A 338 1.63 -18.03 16.53
C LEU A 338 1.02 -16.61 16.49
N GLY A 339 1.24 -15.83 15.42
CA GLY A 339 0.70 -14.48 15.30
C GLY A 339 1.24 -13.47 16.34
N LYS A 340 2.37 -13.75 17.00
CA LYS A 340 2.89 -12.93 18.11
C LYS A 340 3.81 -11.81 17.66
N SER A 341 4.62 -12.07 16.64
CA SER A 341 5.63 -11.15 16.12
C SER A 341 5.57 -11.06 14.59
N VAL A 342 6.02 -9.93 14.06
CA VAL A 342 6.07 -9.62 12.63
C VAL A 342 7.38 -8.88 12.35
N PRO A 343 7.94 -8.92 11.12
CA PRO A 343 9.11 -8.12 10.79
C PRO A 343 8.82 -6.63 10.90
N ASN A 344 9.78 -5.86 11.42
CA ASN A 344 9.74 -4.40 11.47
C ASN A 344 10.77 -3.82 10.50
N ILE A 345 10.38 -2.79 9.75
CA ILE A 345 11.25 -2.09 8.80
C ILE A 345 11.45 -0.67 9.29
N GLN A 346 12.69 -0.35 9.64
CA GLN A 346 13.07 0.97 10.14
C GLN A 346 13.40 1.93 9.00
N SER A 347 14.04 1.42 7.93
CA SER A 347 14.32 2.20 6.73
C SER A 347 14.38 1.32 5.48
N LEU A 348 14.02 1.91 4.35
CA LEU A 348 14.13 1.32 3.02
C LEU A 348 14.51 2.41 2.03
N SER A 349 15.64 2.26 1.35
CA SER A 349 16.10 3.19 0.33
C SER A 349 16.65 2.45 -0.90
N PHE A 350 16.49 3.09 -2.04
CA PHE A 350 16.89 2.57 -3.35
C PHE A 350 17.90 3.52 -3.96
N GLU A 351 19.07 3.01 -4.32
CA GLU A 351 20.05 3.72 -5.12
C GLU A 351 19.88 3.31 -6.57
N TYR A 352 19.90 4.29 -7.46
CA TYR A 352 19.80 4.07 -8.90
C TYR A 352 20.75 5.00 -9.65
N THR A 353 21.14 4.58 -10.85
CA THR A 353 21.86 5.42 -11.80
C THR A 353 20.93 5.88 -12.89
N GLU A 354 20.86 7.19 -13.10
CA GLU A 354 20.04 7.79 -14.15
C GLU A 354 20.82 7.84 -15.47
N GLN A 355 20.15 7.59 -16.59
CA GLN A 355 20.71 7.81 -17.91
C GLN A 355 20.45 9.25 -18.33
N THR A 356 21.45 10.11 -18.16
CA THR A 356 21.34 11.52 -18.55
C THR A 356 21.25 11.67 -20.07
N PRO A 357 20.53 12.70 -20.57
CA PRO A 357 20.58 13.08 -21.97
C PRO A 357 22.01 13.43 -22.40
N PRO A 358 22.30 13.33 -23.70
CA PRO A 358 23.55 13.87 -24.25
C PRO A 358 23.68 15.37 -24.07
N ASP A 359 24.92 15.83 -24.08
CA ASP A 359 25.29 17.22 -24.21
C ASP A 359 24.90 17.79 -25.57
N VAL A 360 24.72 19.11 -25.62
CA VAL A 360 24.41 19.82 -26.86
C VAL A 360 25.61 19.76 -27.81
N PRO A 361 25.44 19.39 -29.09
CA PRO A 361 26.54 19.39 -30.06
C PRO A 361 27.18 20.77 -30.19
N THR A 362 28.52 20.81 -30.17
CA THR A 362 29.28 22.08 -30.22
C THR A 362 29.71 22.43 -31.63
N ARG A 363 29.96 23.73 -31.88
CA ARG A 363 30.40 24.29 -33.17
C ARG A 363 29.50 23.97 -34.36
N PHE A 364 28.19 23.90 -34.14
CA PHE A 364 27.23 23.75 -35.23
C PHE A 364 27.25 24.98 -36.15
N ARG A 365 27.58 24.77 -37.42
CA ARG A 365 27.73 25.83 -38.42
C ARG A 365 27.49 25.31 -39.83
N LEU A 366 27.28 26.22 -40.76
CA LEU A 366 27.23 25.91 -42.19
C LEU A 366 28.64 25.91 -42.79
N GLU A 367 28.85 25.03 -43.76
CA GLU A 367 30.04 25.06 -44.62
C GLU A 367 29.93 26.25 -45.59
N THR A 368 30.96 27.09 -45.63
CA THR A 368 30.99 28.29 -46.47
C THR A 368 31.10 27.93 -47.94
N SER A 369 30.10 28.39 -48.72
CA SER A 369 29.85 28.22 -50.18
C SER A 369 28.81 27.16 -50.57
N PRO A 370 27.53 27.33 -50.18
CA PRO A 370 26.44 26.65 -50.85
C PRO A 370 26.30 27.23 -52.27
N THR A 371 26.58 26.42 -53.29
CA THR A 371 26.16 26.71 -54.66
C THR A 371 24.62 26.75 -54.70
N GLN A 372 24.04 27.61 -55.56
CA GLN A 372 22.59 27.85 -55.62
C GLN A 372 21.74 26.57 -55.85
N GLU A 373 22.34 25.52 -56.40
CA GLU A 373 21.70 24.21 -56.68
C GLU A 373 22.33 23.05 -55.88
N GLY A 374 23.24 23.33 -54.95
CA GLY A 374 24.03 22.32 -54.22
C GLY A 374 23.42 21.90 -52.88
N PRO A 375 23.85 20.75 -52.32
CA PRO A 375 23.40 20.28 -51.02
C PRO A 375 23.91 21.21 -49.89
N ILE A 376 23.12 21.40 -48.84
CA ILE A 376 23.48 22.27 -47.71
C ILE A 376 24.26 21.47 -46.68
N CYS A 377 25.51 21.81 -46.48
CA CYS A 377 26.40 21.08 -45.60
C CYS A 377 26.55 21.74 -44.22
N PHE A 378 26.33 20.94 -43.19
CA PHE A 378 26.45 21.31 -41.78
C PHE A 378 27.69 20.68 -41.18
N LEU A 379 28.34 21.41 -40.28
CA LEU A 379 29.54 21.01 -39.56
C LEU A 379 29.30 21.13 -38.06
N TRP A 380 29.72 20.12 -37.27
CA TRP A 380 29.70 20.16 -35.80
C TRP A 380 30.78 19.26 -35.20
N ASN A 381 31.04 19.36 -33.89
CA ASN A 381 31.91 18.41 -33.20
C ASN A 381 31.11 17.21 -32.69
N SER A 382 31.71 16.02 -32.73
CA SER A 382 31.07 14.82 -32.19
C SER A 382 30.92 14.90 -30.67
N ASN A 383 29.78 14.43 -30.15
CA ASN A 383 29.59 14.11 -28.74
C ASN A 383 30.57 13.00 -28.29
N HIS A 384 31.01 13.07 -27.03
CA HIS A 384 31.96 12.13 -26.41
C HIS A 384 31.26 10.92 -25.77
N GLU A 385 29.96 11.03 -25.55
CA GLU A 385 29.11 10.04 -24.92
C GLU A 385 29.02 8.79 -25.79
N LYS A 386 29.43 7.65 -25.24
CA LYS A 386 29.45 6.35 -25.95
C LYS A 386 28.07 6.00 -26.53
N GLU A 387 27.02 6.37 -25.83
CA GLU A 387 25.64 6.08 -26.19
C GLU A 387 25.14 6.91 -27.38
N VAL A 388 25.78 8.05 -27.67
CA VAL A 388 25.56 8.81 -28.90
C VAL A 388 26.34 8.19 -30.06
N GLN A 389 27.57 7.73 -29.80
CA GLN A 389 28.43 7.12 -30.82
C GLN A 389 27.97 5.73 -31.23
N ASN A 390 27.40 4.95 -30.30
CA ASN A 390 27.01 3.56 -30.47
C ASN A 390 25.50 3.38 -30.44
N GLY A 391 24.84 3.69 -31.56
CA GLY A 391 23.39 3.51 -31.74
C GLY A 391 22.55 4.77 -31.53
N GLY A 392 23.16 5.85 -31.04
CA GLY A 392 22.58 7.20 -31.04
C GLY A 392 22.86 7.96 -32.34
N GLY A 393 22.75 9.29 -32.28
CA GLY A 393 22.98 10.15 -33.45
C GLY A 393 22.65 11.61 -33.20
N TYR A 394 22.38 12.33 -34.28
CA TYR A 394 22.06 13.76 -34.25
C TYR A 394 20.74 14.04 -34.96
N ILE A 395 20.10 15.15 -34.63
CA ILE A 395 18.88 15.62 -35.29
C ILE A 395 19.10 17.08 -35.64
N ILE A 396 19.00 17.42 -36.93
CA ILE A 396 18.96 18.81 -37.39
C ILE A 396 17.51 19.24 -37.51
N HIS A 397 17.14 20.25 -36.75
CA HIS A 397 15.82 20.87 -36.77
C HIS A 397 15.89 22.14 -37.60
N TYR A 398 14.88 22.38 -38.44
CA TYR A 398 14.83 23.56 -39.31
C TYR A 398 13.47 24.24 -39.24
N GLY A 399 13.42 25.56 -39.41
CA GLY A 399 12.18 26.35 -39.44
C GLY A 399 12.37 27.76 -39.97
N LEU A 400 11.28 28.51 -40.13
CA LEU A 400 11.31 29.90 -40.61
C LEU A 400 11.61 30.93 -39.52
N THR A 401 11.65 30.50 -38.25
CA THR A 401 11.98 31.36 -37.10
C THR A 401 12.95 30.62 -36.18
N PRO A 402 13.80 31.34 -35.41
CA PRO A 402 14.78 30.71 -34.53
C PRO A 402 14.14 29.93 -33.36
N SER A 403 12.89 30.25 -33.00
CA SER A 403 12.18 29.64 -31.88
C SER A 403 11.21 28.52 -32.29
N ARG A 404 10.71 28.50 -33.53
CA ARG A 404 9.76 27.50 -34.02
C ARG A 404 10.33 26.71 -35.18
N MET A 405 10.74 25.47 -34.89
CA MET A 405 11.17 24.49 -35.89
C MET A 405 9.94 23.86 -36.56
N LEU A 406 9.98 23.71 -37.87
CA LEU A 406 8.92 23.14 -38.72
C LEU A 406 9.18 21.68 -39.09
N GLY A 407 10.43 21.24 -39.07
CA GLY A 407 10.80 19.87 -39.38
C GLY A 407 12.14 19.47 -38.78
N SER A 408 12.44 18.17 -38.87
CA SER A 408 13.63 17.55 -38.31
C SER A 408 14.21 16.54 -39.30
N VAL A 409 15.54 16.42 -39.32
CA VAL A 409 16.30 15.46 -40.13
C VAL A 409 17.17 14.64 -39.19
N PHE A 410 16.96 13.33 -39.15
CA PHE A 410 17.71 12.42 -38.28
C PHE A 410 19.01 11.98 -38.97
N ILE A 411 20.13 12.12 -38.27
CA ILE A 411 21.46 11.76 -38.73
C ILE A 411 21.89 10.52 -37.94
N LYS A 412 21.87 9.36 -38.61
CA LYS A 412 22.25 8.06 -38.03
C LYS A 412 23.53 7.53 -38.67
N LYS A 413 24.16 6.58 -38.00
CA LYS A 413 25.09 5.61 -38.60
C LYS A 413 24.26 4.36 -38.92
N ASP A 414 24.27 3.86 -40.16
CA ASP A 414 23.57 2.61 -40.48
C ASP A 414 24.36 1.41 -39.93
N LYS A 415 23.75 0.22 -39.99
CA LYS A 415 24.41 -1.04 -39.61
C LYS A 415 25.42 -1.53 -40.68
N ALA A 416 25.42 -0.98 -41.89
CA ALA A 416 26.29 -1.38 -43.02
C ALA A 416 27.34 -0.32 -43.43
N GLY A 417 27.46 0.80 -42.72
CA GLY A 417 28.46 1.85 -42.96
C GLY A 417 28.14 2.87 -44.07
N SER A 418 26.97 2.86 -44.71
CA SER A 418 26.59 3.84 -45.74
C SER A 418 25.34 4.66 -45.41
N PHE A 419 25.56 5.94 -45.08
CA PHE A 419 24.68 7.05 -45.46
C PHE A 419 25.55 8.08 -46.20
N GLY A 420 24.98 8.80 -47.17
CA GLY A 420 25.66 9.82 -47.95
C GLY A 420 26.64 10.63 -47.09
N LYS A 421 27.93 10.33 -47.28
CA LYS A 421 29.11 10.91 -46.64
C LYS A 421 28.82 11.78 -45.40
N ILE A 422 28.68 11.15 -44.23
CA ILE A 422 29.26 11.77 -43.03
C ILE A 422 30.78 11.64 -43.20
N ASP A 423 31.37 12.48 -44.06
CA ASP A 423 32.80 12.45 -44.36
C ASP A 423 33.56 12.69 -43.05
N GLY A 424 34.03 11.58 -42.52
CA GLY A 424 34.76 11.38 -41.27
C GLY A 424 35.24 9.92 -41.22
N THR A 425 35.41 9.30 -42.39
CA THR A 425 35.91 7.94 -42.59
C THR A 425 37.22 8.02 -43.36
N GLU A 426 38.23 8.53 -42.69
CA GLU A 426 39.63 8.14 -42.92
C GLU A 426 40.14 7.60 -41.59
N GLU A 427 41.09 6.67 -41.59
CA GLU A 427 41.69 6.07 -40.37
C GLU A 427 42.34 7.10 -39.42
N ASN A 428 42.24 8.41 -39.72
CA ASN A 428 42.68 9.54 -38.90
C ASN A 428 41.61 10.65 -38.75
N SER A 429 40.31 10.38 -38.90
CA SER A 429 39.28 11.42 -38.74
C SER A 429 39.19 11.89 -37.28
N SER A 430 39.64 13.13 -37.03
CA SER A 430 39.56 13.73 -35.71
C SER A 430 38.10 13.84 -35.25
N PHE A 431 37.83 13.76 -33.94
CA PHE A 431 36.51 14.03 -33.32
C PHE A 431 35.91 15.42 -33.65
N ARG A 432 36.67 16.25 -34.37
CA ARG A 432 36.38 17.63 -34.74
C ARG A 432 35.83 17.67 -36.16
N ASN A 433 34.72 18.39 -36.36
CA ASN A 433 34.09 18.66 -37.66
C ASN A 433 33.44 17.46 -38.37
N LYS A 434 32.48 16.79 -37.71
CA LYS A 434 31.47 15.98 -38.42
C LYS A 434 30.76 16.83 -39.47
N ARG A 435 30.58 16.28 -40.66
CA ARG A 435 29.94 16.93 -41.81
C ARG A 435 28.70 16.15 -42.23
N PHE A 436 27.60 16.82 -42.54
CA PHE A 436 26.42 16.19 -43.15
C PHE A 436 25.73 17.16 -44.08
N CYS A 437 25.38 16.70 -45.28
CA CYS A 437 24.78 17.53 -46.31
C CYS A 437 23.33 17.12 -46.56
N ILE A 438 22.42 18.10 -46.54
CA ILE A 438 20.99 17.91 -46.78
C ILE A 438 20.66 18.30 -48.22
N ASN A 439 20.02 17.39 -48.96
CA ASN A 439 19.44 17.61 -50.28
C ASN A 439 17.96 17.16 -50.31
N GLU A 440 17.30 17.28 -51.48
CA GLU A 440 15.86 16.97 -51.62
C GLU A 440 15.54 15.52 -51.31
N GLU A 441 16.38 14.62 -51.80
CA GLU A 441 16.28 13.21 -51.52
C GLU A 441 16.41 12.90 -50.02
N THR A 442 17.34 13.57 -49.33
CA THR A 442 17.53 13.40 -47.88
C THR A 442 16.30 13.87 -47.11
N LEU A 443 15.70 15.01 -47.48
CA LEU A 443 14.50 15.50 -46.79
C LEU A 443 13.28 14.61 -47.00
N VAL A 444 13.08 14.09 -48.22
CA VAL A 444 11.95 13.21 -48.54
C VAL A 444 12.10 11.84 -47.88
N ASN A 445 13.33 11.30 -47.86
CA ASN A 445 13.58 9.95 -47.33
C ASN A 445 13.78 9.91 -45.80
N ASN A 446 13.97 11.04 -45.13
CA ASN A 446 14.29 11.14 -43.70
C ASN A 446 13.12 11.76 -42.89
N ILE A 447 11.89 11.60 -43.38
CA ILE A 447 10.68 11.98 -42.66
C ILE A 447 10.37 10.89 -41.62
N TYR A 448 10.42 11.27 -40.35
CA TYR A 448 10.00 10.46 -39.22
C TYR A 448 8.46 10.49 -39.08
N ILE A 449 7.80 9.33 -39.00
CA ILE A 449 6.39 9.22 -38.59
C ILE A 449 6.32 8.59 -37.20
N PRO A 450 5.56 9.19 -36.26
CA PRO A 450 5.30 8.59 -34.96
C PRO A 450 4.36 7.36 -35.00
N GLU A 451 3.66 7.04 -36.09
CA GLU A 451 2.57 6.05 -36.10
C GLU A 451 2.99 4.68 -36.64
N GLY A 452 2.90 3.68 -35.76
CA GLY A 452 2.86 2.27 -36.09
C GLY A 452 2.39 1.51 -34.85
N GLU A 453 1.23 0.86 -34.95
CA GLU A 453 0.55 0.13 -33.87
C GLU A 453 1.52 -0.78 -33.10
N LEU A 454 1.50 -0.62 -31.77
CA LEU A 454 2.36 -1.31 -30.79
C LEU A 454 2.05 -2.81 -30.76
N GLY A 455 2.73 -3.58 -31.60
CA GLY A 455 2.84 -5.02 -31.49
C GLY A 455 4.28 -5.41 -31.13
N THR A 456 4.50 -5.77 -29.86
CA THR A 456 5.72 -6.29 -29.20
C THR A 456 6.60 -5.32 -28.41
N GLU A 457 6.97 -5.75 -27.18
CA GLU A 457 7.83 -5.05 -26.19
C GLU A 457 9.33 -5.05 -26.53
N GLU A 458 9.72 -5.47 -27.73
CA GLU A 458 11.11 -5.47 -28.14
C GLU A 458 11.56 -4.07 -28.55
N PHE A 459 12.76 -3.70 -28.11
CA PHE A 459 13.45 -2.46 -28.45
C PHE A 459 13.51 -2.26 -29.97
N ARG A 460 12.63 -1.41 -30.52
CA ARG A 460 12.73 -0.98 -31.92
C ARG A 460 13.55 0.30 -32.00
N PRO A 461 14.76 0.26 -32.59
CA PRO A 461 15.46 1.50 -32.91
C PRO A 461 14.60 2.31 -33.89
N ILE A 462 14.69 3.64 -33.83
CA ILE A 462 14.00 4.60 -34.73
C ILE A 462 14.19 4.27 -36.24
N ALA A 463 15.10 3.34 -36.59
CA ALA A 463 15.38 2.90 -37.96
C ALA A 463 14.21 2.12 -38.61
N ASP A 464 13.28 1.56 -37.84
CA ASP A 464 12.22 0.69 -38.36
C ASP A 464 10.90 1.44 -38.65
N GLN A 465 10.86 2.76 -38.45
CA GLN A 465 9.68 3.60 -38.69
C GLN A 465 9.85 4.40 -39.99
N VAL A 466 9.52 3.78 -41.12
CA VAL A 466 9.60 4.39 -42.47
C VAL A 466 8.21 4.50 -43.08
N ASP A 467 7.85 5.70 -43.55
CA ASP A 467 6.61 5.96 -44.29
C ASP A 467 6.60 5.25 -45.66
N ILE A 468 5.50 4.59 -45.98
CA ILE A 468 5.23 3.97 -47.29
C ILE A 468 4.51 4.97 -48.22
N SER A 469 3.99 6.09 -47.69
CA SER A 469 3.30 7.17 -48.42
C SER A 469 4.29 8.14 -49.11
N ARG A 470 5.13 7.60 -50.00
CA ARG A 470 6.17 8.36 -50.73
C ARG A 470 5.66 9.30 -51.84
N LYS A 471 4.38 9.67 -51.89
CA LYS A 471 3.81 10.33 -53.09
C LYS A 471 3.19 11.72 -52.92
N GLU A 472 3.01 12.26 -51.73
CA GLU A 472 2.31 13.56 -51.57
C GLU A 472 3.16 14.74 -51.07
N LYS A 473 4.45 14.54 -50.75
CA LYS A 473 5.33 15.62 -50.22
C LYS A 473 6.49 15.99 -51.14
N ARG A 474 6.24 16.04 -52.45
CA ARG A 474 7.15 16.72 -53.39
C ARG A 474 6.88 18.22 -53.32
N GLY A 475 7.73 18.93 -52.60
CA GLY A 475 7.77 20.39 -52.56
C GLY A 475 9.22 20.81 -52.41
N LEU A 476 9.68 21.64 -53.34
CA LEU A 476 11.05 22.15 -53.50
C LEU A 476 11.72 22.43 -52.14
N LEU A 477 12.99 22.01 -52.00
CA LEU A 477 13.85 22.44 -50.90
C LEU A 477 13.68 23.94 -50.64
N PHE A 478 13.77 24.32 -49.36
CA PHE A 478 13.94 25.69 -48.87
C PHE A 478 13.72 26.80 -49.91
N GLN A 479 12.54 27.40 -49.91
CA GLN A 479 12.13 28.29 -50.99
C GLN A 479 13.13 29.44 -51.22
N PRO A 480 13.50 29.73 -52.48
CA PRO A 480 14.30 30.90 -52.83
C PRO A 480 13.71 32.18 -52.21
N GLY A 481 14.54 33.01 -51.61
CA GLY A 481 14.13 34.26 -50.98
C GLY A 481 13.66 34.14 -49.52
N LEU A 482 13.67 32.95 -48.91
CA LEU A 482 13.39 32.76 -47.49
C LEU A 482 14.66 32.54 -46.66
N THR A 483 14.60 32.97 -45.40
CA THR A 483 15.61 32.64 -44.38
C THR A 483 15.12 31.47 -43.54
N TYR A 484 15.94 30.43 -43.45
CA TYR A 484 15.70 29.28 -42.59
C TYR A 484 16.68 29.29 -41.43
N TYR A 485 16.18 28.91 -40.26
CA TYR A 485 16.95 28.72 -39.04
C TYR A 485 17.12 27.23 -38.78
N PHE A 486 18.34 26.85 -38.42
CA PHE A 486 18.73 25.47 -38.15
C PHE A 486 19.26 25.35 -36.73
N ARG A 487 18.94 24.25 -36.06
CA ARG A 487 19.44 23.88 -34.73
C ARG A 487 19.80 22.40 -34.75
N ILE A 488 20.75 21.98 -33.94
CA ILE A 488 21.11 20.57 -33.81
C ILE A 488 20.89 20.09 -32.37
N SER A 489 20.46 18.83 -32.22
CA SER A 489 20.49 18.10 -30.95
C SER A 489 21.18 16.75 -31.14
N ALA A 490 21.82 16.24 -30.10
CA ALA A 490 22.25 14.84 -30.03
C ALA A 490 21.17 14.00 -29.36
N TYR A 491 21.15 12.70 -29.67
CA TYR A 491 20.35 11.72 -28.94
C TYR A 491 21.17 10.45 -28.71
N ASN A 492 20.92 9.78 -27.60
CA ASN A 492 21.59 8.52 -27.31
C ASN A 492 20.76 7.34 -27.83
N ARG A 493 21.34 6.13 -27.81
CA ARG A 493 20.67 4.92 -28.31
C ARG A 493 19.32 4.62 -27.64
N TYR A 494 19.04 5.15 -26.46
CA TYR A 494 17.82 4.91 -25.69
C TYR A 494 16.68 5.90 -26.02
N LEU A 495 16.86 6.80 -26.99
CA LEU A 495 15.79 7.68 -27.44
C LEU A 495 14.61 6.87 -28.00
N ASN A 496 13.46 7.07 -27.37
CA ASN A 496 12.17 6.60 -27.84
C ASN A 496 11.15 7.73 -27.63
N GLU A 497 10.45 8.10 -28.69
CA GLU A 497 9.45 9.19 -28.72
C GLU A 497 8.20 8.87 -27.89
N TRP A 498 8.05 7.69 -27.29
CA TRP A 498 6.90 7.39 -26.44
C TRP A 498 7.24 7.43 -24.96
N ASP A 499 8.33 6.76 -24.57
CA ASP A 499 8.66 6.51 -23.16
C ASP A 499 9.98 7.15 -22.69
N SER A 500 10.81 7.64 -23.63
CA SER A 500 12.19 8.07 -23.34
C SER A 500 12.57 9.35 -24.11
N LYS A 501 11.62 10.29 -24.26
CA LYS A 501 11.82 11.57 -25.00
C LYS A 501 12.94 12.44 -24.43
N ASP A 502 13.20 12.27 -23.14
CA ASP A 502 14.22 12.97 -22.37
C ASP A 502 15.65 12.52 -22.72
N GLN A 503 15.82 11.50 -23.58
CA GLN A 503 17.12 10.99 -24.03
C GLN A 503 17.72 11.76 -25.23
N LYS A 504 17.29 13.01 -25.39
CA LYS A 504 17.71 13.97 -26.41
C LYS A 504 18.28 15.22 -25.73
N SER A 505 19.39 15.74 -26.26
CA SER A 505 19.99 16.97 -25.77
C SER A 505 19.06 18.17 -25.99
N GLN A 506 19.35 19.27 -25.30
CA GLN A 506 18.79 20.57 -25.69
C GLN A 506 19.25 20.96 -27.11
N LEU A 507 18.53 21.91 -27.72
CA LEU A 507 18.85 22.42 -29.05
C LEU A 507 20.03 23.40 -28.98
N SER A 508 20.95 23.30 -29.94
CA SER A 508 22.03 24.28 -30.13
C SER A 508 21.49 25.71 -30.33
N PRO A 509 22.33 26.75 -30.20
CA PRO A 509 22.00 28.07 -30.75
C PRO A 509 21.61 27.97 -32.23
N PRO A 510 20.66 28.80 -32.69
CA PRO A 510 20.21 28.77 -34.08
C PRO A 510 21.27 29.38 -35.01
N ILE A 511 21.42 28.76 -36.18
CA ILE A 511 22.15 29.33 -37.32
C ILE A 511 21.17 29.63 -38.43
N SER A 512 21.35 30.73 -39.16
CA SER A 512 20.44 31.13 -40.24
C SER A 512 21.10 31.03 -41.60
N PHE A 513 20.33 30.63 -42.60
CA PHE A 513 20.72 30.66 -44.00
C PHE A 513 19.60 31.25 -44.87
N SER A 514 19.95 32.23 -45.70
CA SER A 514 19.02 32.88 -46.62
C SER A 514 19.26 32.34 -48.02
N PHE A 515 18.22 31.74 -48.60
CA PHE A 515 18.29 31.28 -49.98
C PHE A 515 18.15 32.49 -50.91
N PRO A 516 19.08 32.72 -51.84
CA PRO A 516 18.97 33.83 -52.77
C PRO A 516 17.69 33.68 -53.61
N LYS A 517 17.05 34.80 -53.96
CA LYS A 517 15.93 34.78 -54.90
C LYS A 517 16.44 34.34 -56.27
N GLU A 518 15.72 33.45 -56.95
CA GLU A 518 15.97 33.16 -58.37
C GLU A 518 15.86 34.47 -59.15
N VAL A 519 16.95 34.89 -59.77
CA VAL A 519 16.93 36.00 -60.73
C VAL A 519 16.58 35.37 -62.08
N SER A 520 15.32 35.46 -62.47
CA SER A 520 14.88 35.06 -63.81
C SER A 520 15.52 35.98 -64.85
N ASN A 521 16.64 35.54 -65.43
CA ASN A 521 17.16 36.14 -66.65
C ASN A 521 16.26 35.71 -67.82
N LEU A 522 15.09 36.33 -67.93
CA LEU A 522 14.33 36.36 -69.18
C LEU A 522 15.08 37.30 -70.14
N LYS A 523 15.74 36.71 -71.14
CA LYS A 523 16.11 37.40 -72.38
C LYS A 523 15.03 37.18 -73.41
#